data_AF-A0A7V8AEU0-F1
#
_entry.id   AF-A0A7V8AEU0-F1
#
_cell.length_a   1.000
_cell.length_b   1.000
_cell.length_c   1.000
_cell.angle_alpha   90.00
_cell.angle_beta   90.00
_cell.angle_gamma   90.00
#
_symmetry.space_group_name_H-M   'P 1'
#
loop_
_entity.id
_entity.type
_entity.pdbx_description
1 polymer ?
#
loop_
_entity_poly.entity_id
_entity_poly.type
_entity_poly.pdbx_seq_one_letter_code
_entity_poly.pdbx_strand_id
1 'polypeptide(L)'
;MKKLLFAVPLLAAVTAGAADNPTIESLRSSAFAMPGAEVVVPEAPAPVVVEQPVQVPQDLVYKFNQLKNDLWRLESDTTWLRSDLNRLESDARRIAQGSHNSFFSNDLRSKARDLGRWSNDMQRLAFDLKRLLPLAVKDKKLNDLARDIEWDVRDLDNRFQFDVQNAAQQLEWAVRAIDSSAIGYDAQWQASDIARAARDIQWKTRDMRWDAQDLVRKTQP
;
A
#
# COMPACT_ATOMS: atom_id res chain seq x y z
N MET A 1 -48.19 11.59 45.53
CA MET A 1 -49.65 11.29 45.60
C MET A 1 -49.89 10.09 44.68
N LYS A 2 -50.21 8.89 45.20
CA LYS A 2 -51.60 8.35 45.39
C LYS A 2 -52.33 8.26 44.03
N LYS A 3 -52.84 7.15 43.47
CA LYS A 3 -53.28 5.78 43.87
C LYS A 3 -53.24 4.90 42.58
N LEU A 4 -52.94 3.61 42.54
CA LEU A 4 -53.60 2.40 43.07
C LEU A 4 -55.02 2.13 42.51
N LEU A 5 -55.25 0.84 42.16
CA LEU A 5 -56.51 0.08 41.97
C LEU A 5 -56.92 -0.23 40.52
N PHE A 6 -57.35 -1.43 40.12
CA PHE A 6 -57.40 -2.82 40.63
C PHE A 6 -58.13 -3.64 39.53
N ALA A 7 -57.89 -4.94 39.38
CA ALA A 7 -58.94 -5.99 39.25
C ALA A 7 -58.36 -7.34 38.77
N VAL A 8 -58.41 -8.31 39.70
CA VAL A 8 -58.37 -9.77 39.49
C VAL A 8 -59.83 -10.25 39.40
N PRO A 9 -60.13 -11.37 38.72
CA PRO A 9 -60.51 -12.62 39.42
C PRO A 9 -60.02 -13.89 38.67
N LEU A 10 -60.05 -15.14 39.14
CA LEU A 10 -60.13 -15.85 40.43
C LEU A 10 -60.23 -17.38 40.08
N LEU A 11 -60.16 -18.26 41.10
CA LEU A 11 -60.35 -19.74 41.18
C LEU A 11 -59.06 -20.59 40.99
N ALA A 12 -58.46 -21.28 41.99
CA ALA A 12 -58.91 -22.11 43.16
C ALA A 12 -59.61 -23.42 42.73
N ALA A 13 -59.40 -24.63 43.28
CA ALA A 13 -58.69 -25.21 44.44
C ALA A 13 -58.41 -26.71 44.08
N VAL A 14 -57.65 -27.53 44.82
CA VAL A 14 -58.07 -28.31 46.01
C VAL A 14 -56.84 -29.04 46.60
N THR A 15 -56.89 -29.23 47.91
CA THR A 15 -55.90 -29.72 48.87
C THR A 15 -55.93 -31.23 49.16
N ALA A 16 -54.78 -31.73 49.65
CA ALA A 16 -54.56 -32.61 50.82
C ALA A 16 -54.73 -34.14 50.79
N GLY A 17 -53.79 -34.80 51.52
CA GLY A 17 -53.86 -36.15 52.11
C GLY A 17 -52.69 -37.04 51.69
N ALA A 18 -51.55 -37.12 52.40
CA ALA A 18 -51.29 -37.90 53.63
C ALA A 18 -51.56 -39.42 53.44
N ALA A 19 -50.78 -40.38 53.91
CA ALA A 19 -49.44 -40.51 54.47
C ALA A 19 -49.28 -42.03 54.64
N ASP A 20 -48.37 -42.70 53.92
CA ASP A 20 -48.08 -44.12 54.17
C ASP A 20 -46.75 -44.24 54.91
N ASN A 21 -46.82 -44.82 56.11
CA ASN A 21 -45.69 -45.07 57.01
C ASN A 21 -44.64 -45.98 56.34
N PRO A 22 -43.35 -45.64 56.36
CA PRO A 22 -42.30 -46.55 55.92
C PRO A 22 -42.05 -47.65 56.97
N THR A 23 -42.08 -48.91 56.55
CA THR A 23 -41.64 -50.05 57.36
C THR A 23 -40.11 -50.13 57.42
N ILE A 24 -39.57 -50.74 58.48
CA ILE A 24 -38.13 -50.84 58.79
C ILE A 24 -37.29 -51.49 57.67
N GLU A 25 -37.91 -52.19 56.72
CA GLU A 25 -37.22 -52.76 55.55
C GLU A 25 -36.87 -51.72 54.47
N SER A 26 -37.53 -50.56 54.40
CA SER A 26 -37.25 -49.55 53.36
C SER A 26 -36.04 -48.66 53.63
N LEU A 27 -35.36 -48.83 54.78
CA LEU A 27 -34.20 -48.02 55.18
C LEU A 27 -32.86 -48.77 55.05
N ARG A 28 -32.84 -50.02 54.56
CA ARG A 28 -31.61 -50.84 54.51
C ARG A 28 -31.02 -51.12 53.12
N SER A 29 -31.60 -50.60 52.03
CA SER A 29 -31.07 -50.83 50.68
C SER A 29 -30.68 -49.56 49.91
N SER A 30 -30.86 -48.36 50.47
CA SER A 30 -30.57 -47.08 49.78
C SER A 30 -29.20 -46.45 50.10
N ALA A 31 -28.31 -47.13 50.84
CA ALA A 31 -27.05 -46.52 51.31
C ALA A 31 -25.77 -46.98 50.58
N PHE A 32 -25.80 -47.93 49.64
CA PHE A 32 -24.59 -48.43 48.96
C PHE A 32 -24.73 -48.73 47.47
N ALA A 33 -25.58 -47.99 46.75
CA ALA A 33 -25.55 -47.98 45.29
C ALA A 33 -24.87 -46.69 44.81
N MET A 34 -23.54 -46.72 44.66
CA MET A 34 -22.82 -45.67 43.95
C MET A 34 -23.26 -45.68 42.48
N PRO A 35 -23.73 -44.55 41.90
CA PRO A 35 -23.92 -44.48 40.47
C PRO A 35 -22.55 -44.61 39.79
N GLY A 36 -22.46 -45.54 38.84
CA GLY A 36 -21.27 -45.73 38.02
C GLY A 36 -20.88 -44.41 37.39
N ALA A 37 -19.67 -43.94 37.67
CA ALA A 37 -19.08 -42.83 36.98
C ALA A 37 -18.91 -43.22 35.51
N GLU A 38 -19.82 -42.77 34.65
CA GLU A 38 -19.56 -42.70 33.23
C GLU A 38 -18.35 -41.80 33.04
N VAL A 39 -17.24 -42.43 32.69
CA VAL A 39 -16.02 -41.74 32.26
C VAL A 39 -16.38 -41.03 30.97
N VAL A 40 -16.73 -39.75 31.07
CA VAL A 40 -16.72 -38.84 29.94
C VAL A 40 -15.26 -38.78 29.49
N VAL A 41 -14.91 -39.59 28.50
CA VAL A 41 -13.63 -39.52 27.81
C VAL A 41 -13.58 -38.12 27.22
N PRO A 42 -12.63 -37.24 27.60
CA PRO A 42 -12.50 -35.94 26.96
C PRO A 42 -12.30 -36.18 25.48
N GLU A 43 -13.17 -35.57 24.67
CA GLU A 43 -13.05 -35.56 23.22
C GLU A 43 -11.62 -35.12 22.89
N ALA A 44 -10.87 -36.00 22.21
CA ALA A 44 -9.48 -35.73 21.89
C ALA A 44 -9.44 -34.37 21.16
N PRO A 45 -8.55 -33.44 21.57
CA PRO A 45 -8.47 -32.14 20.91
C PRO A 45 -8.30 -32.39 19.43
N ALA A 46 -9.23 -31.84 18.62
CA ALA A 46 -9.15 -31.90 17.18
C ALA A 46 -7.71 -31.55 16.77
N PRO A 47 -7.09 -32.31 15.86
CA PRO A 47 -5.72 -32.06 15.46
C PRO A 47 -5.62 -30.59 15.07
N VAL A 48 -4.82 -29.84 15.83
CA VAL A 48 -4.46 -28.47 15.49
C VAL A 48 -3.96 -28.56 14.06
N VAL A 49 -4.72 -28.00 13.11
CA VAL A 49 -4.27 -27.86 11.74
C VAL A 49 -3.06 -26.94 11.85
N VAL A 50 -1.88 -27.56 11.89
CA VAL A 50 -0.61 -26.85 11.77
C VAL A 50 -0.68 -26.27 10.37
N GLU A 51 -1.04 -24.99 10.27
CA GLU A 51 -0.92 -24.25 9.02
C GLU A 51 0.52 -24.45 8.57
N GLN A 52 0.70 -25.24 7.51
CA GLN A 52 2.01 -25.43 6.93
C GLN A 52 2.53 -24.04 6.59
N PRO A 53 3.77 -23.69 6.97
CA PRO A 53 4.31 -22.38 6.65
C PRO A 53 4.20 -22.21 5.14
N VAL A 54 3.46 -21.18 4.71
CA VAL A 54 3.29 -20.87 3.29
C VAL A 54 4.69 -20.73 2.70
N GLN A 55 5.17 -21.76 2.00
CA GLN A 55 6.48 -21.71 1.39
C GLN A 55 6.40 -20.75 0.22
N VAL A 56 6.96 -19.55 0.40
CA VAL A 56 7.02 -18.55 -0.63
C VAL A 56 7.87 -19.08 -1.79
N PRO A 57 7.34 -19.12 -3.03
CA PRO A 57 8.12 -19.52 -4.19
C PRO A 57 9.34 -18.60 -4.37
N GLN A 58 10.51 -19.18 -4.61
CA GLN A 58 11.74 -18.41 -4.83
C GLN A 58 11.64 -17.44 -6.02
N ASP A 59 10.86 -17.79 -7.04
CA ASP A 59 10.54 -16.91 -8.18
C ASP A 59 9.80 -15.63 -7.75
N LEU A 60 8.90 -15.73 -6.77
CA LEU A 60 8.18 -14.56 -6.26
C LEU A 60 9.13 -13.60 -5.53
N VAL A 61 10.02 -14.13 -4.70
CA VAL A 61 11.07 -13.35 -4.04
C VAL A 61 11.98 -12.67 -5.06
N TYR A 62 12.32 -13.37 -6.16
CA TYR A 62 13.12 -12.80 -7.24
C TYR A 62 12.42 -11.60 -7.89
N LYS A 63 11.12 -11.72 -8.22
CA LYS A 63 10.35 -10.62 -8.82
C LYS A 63 10.25 -9.39 -7.92
N PHE A 64 10.05 -9.57 -6.61
CA PHE A 64 10.08 -8.46 -5.64
C PHE A 64 11.45 -7.78 -5.62
N ASN A 65 12.54 -8.55 -5.58
CA ASN A 65 13.89 -7.99 -5.61
C ASN A 65 14.19 -7.27 -6.92
N GLN A 66 13.73 -7.80 -8.06
CA GLN A 66 13.91 -7.16 -9.35
C GLN A 66 13.22 -5.79 -9.37
N LEU A 67 11.94 -5.72 -8.99
CA LEU A 67 11.20 -4.47 -8.93
C LEU A 67 11.87 -3.46 -8.00
N LYS A 68 12.29 -3.90 -6.80
CA LYS A 68 13.04 -3.06 -5.86
C LYS A 68 14.31 -2.48 -6.51
N ASN A 69 15.13 -3.32 -7.12
CA ASN A 69 16.40 -2.88 -7.69
C ASN A 69 16.20 -1.91 -8.86
N ASP A 70 15.16 -2.12 -9.67
CA ASP A 70 14.85 -1.23 -10.79
C ASP A 70 14.30 0.12 -10.30
N LEU A 71 13.49 0.13 -9.23
CA LEU A 71 13.07 1.36 -8.54
C LEU A 71 14.26 2.13 -7.96
N TRP A 72 15.14 1.43 -7.24
CA TRP A 72 16.35 2.04 -6.66
C TRP A 72 17.26 2.67 -7.72
N ARG A 73 17.44 2.01 -8.87
CA ARG A 73 18.21 2.59 -10.00
C ARG A 73 17.57 3.87 -10.51
N LEU A 74 16.25 3.87 -10.67
CA LEU A 74 15.52 5.03 -11.17
C LEU A 74 15.51 6.19 -10.16
N GLU A 75 15.46 5.88 -8.87
CA GLU A 75 15.70 6.84 -7.80
C GLU A 75 17.10 7.46 -7.93
N SER A 76 18.14 6.63 -8.08
CA SER A 76 19.52 7.11 -8.20
C SER A 76 19.75 7.95 -9.46
N ASP A 77 19.15 7.57 -10.59
CA ASP A 77 19.26 8.32 -11.85
C ASP A 77 18.59 9.69 -11.78
N THR A 78 17.56 9.83 -10.93
CA THR A 78 16.77 11.07 -10.80
C THR A 78 17.21 11.96 -9.64
N THR A 79 18.20 11.55 -8.83
CA THR A 79 18.66 12.30 -7.64
C THR A 79 19.03 13.75 -7.95
N TRP A 80 19.68 14.01 -9.09
CA TRP A 80 20.17 15.34 -9.48
C TRP A 80 19.23 16.12 -10.41
N LEU A 81 18.07 15.54 -10.75
CA LEU A 81 17.18 16.07 -11.77
C LEU A 81 16.71 17.50 -11.47
N ARG A 82 16.37 17.80 -10.22
CA ARG A 82 15.96 19.16 -9.83
C ARG A 82 17.07 20.18 -10.12
N SER A 83 18.31 19.86 -9.74
CA SER A 83 19.46 20.74 -9.95
C SER A 83 19.75 20.95 -11.43
N ASP A 84 19.62 19.89 -12.23
CA ASP A 84 19.78 19.97 -13.68
C ASP A 84 18.72 20.88 -14.33
N LEU A 85 17.46 20.74 -13.93
CA LEU A 85 16.36 21.59 -14.42
C LEU A 85 16.56 23.06 -14.01
N ASN A 86 16.96 23.31 -12.77
CA ASN A 86 17.26 24.67 -12.30
C ASN A 86 18.44 25.29 -13.05
N ARG A 87 19.47 24.50 -13.38
CA ARG A 87 20.59 24.97 -14.20
C ARG A 87 20.11 25.40 -15.59
N LEU A 88 19.31 24.56 -16.26
CA LEU A 88 18.72 24.89 -17.55
C LEU A 88 17.82 26.13 -17.47
N GLU A 89 17.08 26.27 -16.38
CA GLU A 89 16.19 27.42 -16.16
C GLU A 89 17.00 28.71 -15.99
N SER A 90 18.10 28.66 -15.24
CA SER A 90 19.04 29.77 -15.10
C SER A 90 19.73 30.10 -16.42
N ASP A 91 20.12 29.09 -17.21
CA ASP A 91 20.62 29.28 -18.58
C ASP A 91 19.60 29.98 -19.47
N ALA A 92 18.35 29.53 -19.45
CA ALA A 92 17.24 30.13 -20.18
C ALA A 92 17.09 31.62 -19.83
N ARG A 93 17.06 31.97 -18.54
CA ARG A 93 16.97 33.38 -18.11
C ARG A 93 18.15 34.23 -18.56
N ARG A 94 19.38 33.70 -18.52
CA ARG A 94 20.56 34.41 -19.02
C ARG A 94 20.47 34.67 -20.51
N ILE A 95 19.98 33.69 -21.28
CA ILE A 95 19.77 33.86 -22.73
C ILE A 95 18.69 34.90 -23.01
N ALA A 96 17.58 34.90 -22.24
CA ALA A 96 16.55 35.94 -22.34
C ALA A 96 17.11 37.36 -22.11
N GLN A 97 18.20 37.49 -21.34
CA GLN A 97 18.90 38.75 -21.07
C GLN A 97 20.02 39.06 -22.08
N GLY A 98 20.14 38.29 -23.17
CA GLY A 98 21.12 38.51 -24.24
C GLY A 98 22.41 37.72 -24.11
N SER A 99 22.52 36.78 -23.16
CA SER A 99 23.64 35.82 -23.17
C SER A 99 23.48 34.80 -24.29
N HIS A 100 24.58 34.16 -24.70
CA HIS A 100 24.54 33.05 -25.65
C HIS A 100 25.05 31.76 -25.00
N ASN A 101 24.33 30.66 -25.21
CA ASN A 101 24.78 29.32 -24.86
C ASN A 101 24.47 28.37 -26.02
N SER A 102 25.51 28.03 -26.79
CA SER A 102 25.38 27.19 -27.99
C SER A 102 24.97 25.74 -27.68
N PHE A 103 25.10 25.29 -26.44
CA PHE A 103 24.75 23.92 -26.03
C PHE A 103 23.33 23.82 -25.46
N PHE A 104 22.67 24.95 -25.18
CA PHE A 104 21.39 25.00 -24.47
C PHE A 104 20.30 24.12 -25.10
N SER A 105 20.13 24.19 -26.42
CA SER A 105 19.14 23.38 -27.15
C SER A 105 19.46 21.88 -27.06
N ASN A 106 20.74 21.50 -27.11
CA ASN A 106 21.16 20.11 -26.99
C ASN A 106 20.94 19.58 -25.57
N ASP A 107 21.23 20.38 -24.55
CA ASP A 107 21.01 20.02 -23.16
C ASP A 107 19.51 19.84 -22.87
N LEU A 108 18.65 20.76 -23.36
CA LEU A 108 17.20 20.63 -23.29
C LEU A 108 16.72 19.34 -23.97
N ARG A 109 17.18 19.07 -25.19
CA ARG A 109 16.78 17.87 -25.94
C ARG A 109 17.24 16.60 -25.24
N SER A 110 18.43 16.59 -24.63
CA SER A 110 18.90 15.47 -23.83
C SER A 110 17.98 15.24 -22.64
N LYS A 111 17.66 16.29 -21.87
CA LYS A 111 16.81 16.16 -20.69
C LYS A 111 15.37 15.78 -21.03
N ALA A 112 14.82 16.25 -22.15
CA ALA A 112 13.53 15.80 -22.64
C ALA A 112 13.52 14.30 -22.96
N ARG A 113 14.59 13.78 -23.58
CA ARG A 113 14.73 12.34 -23.84
C ARG A 113 14.88 11.53 -22.56
N ASP A 114 15.66 12.01 -21.60
CA ASP A 114 15.86 11.32 -20.31
C ASP A 114 14.52 11.21 -19.56
N LEU A 115 13.79 12.31 -19.42
CA LEU A 115 12.47 12.30 -18.80
C LEU A 115 11.46 11.43 -19.57
N GLY A 116 11.51 11.45 -20.90
CA GLY A 116 10.70 10.55 -21.72
C GLY A 116 11.00 9.08 -21.47
N ARG A 117 12.27 8.71 -21.30
CA ARG A 117 12.67 7.33 -20.95
C ARG A 117 12.18 6.97 -19.55
N TRP A 118 12.48 7.79 -18.55
CA TRP A 118 12.04 7.56 -17.17
C TRP A 118 10.52 7.46 -17.04
N SER A 119 9.76 8.24 -17.82
CA SER A 119 8.30 8.12 -17.85
C SER A 119 7.81 6.76 -18.35
N ASN A 120 8.49 6.20 -19.35
CA ASN A 120 8.20 4.85 -19.85
C ASN A 120 8.64 3.78 -18.84
N ASP A 121 9.79 3.96 -18.20
CA ASP A 121 10.28 3.05 -17.16
C ASP A 121 9.33 3.02 -15.97
N MET A 122 8.88 4.19 -15.47
CA MET A 122 7.86 4.29 -14.43
C MET A 122 6.57 3.56 -14.80
N GLN A 123 6.13 3.67 -16.05
CA GLN A 123 4.94 2.95 -16.51
C GLN A 123 5.14 1.43 -16.46
N ARG A 124 6.31 0.93 -16.87
CA ARG A 124 6.65 -0.50 -16.77
C ARG A 124 6.70 -0.96 -15.32
N LEU A 125 7.37 -0.22 -14.45
CA LEU A 125 7.47 -0.52 -13.01
C LEU A 125 6.09 -0.50 -12.34
N ALA A 126 5.21 0.42 -12.72
CA ALA A 126 3.82 0.45 -12.24
C ALA A 126 3.06 -0.83 -12.64
N PHE A 127 3.25 -1.31 -13.87
CA PHE A 127 2.65 -2.58 -14.29
C PHE A 127 3.22 -3.78 -13.53
N ASP A 128 4.53 -3.82 -13.32
CA ASP A 128 5.17 -4.90 -12.59
C ASP A 128 4.74 -4.92 -11.11
N LEU A 129 4.64 -3.75 -10.47
CA LEU A 129 4.07 -3.60 -9.14
C LEU A 129 2.63 -4.14 -9.07
N LYS A 130 1.77 -3.74 -10.01
CA LYS A 130 0.38 -4.24 -10.10
C LYS A 130 0.29 -5.75 -10.30
N ARG A 131 1.25 -6.35 -11.03
CA ARG A 131 1.33 -7.80 -11.23
C ARG A 131 1.73 -8.55 -9.96
N LEU A 132 2.43 -7.92 -9.04
CA LEU A 132 2.78 -8.51 -7.74
C LEU A 132 1.61 -8.52 -6.76
N LEU A 133 0.69 -7.55 -6.84
CA LEU A 133 -0.46 -7.43 -5.93
C LEU A 133 -1.33 -8.69 -5.79
N PRO A 134 -1.69 -9.42 -6.87
CA PRO A 134 -2.46 -10.67 -6.74
C PRO A 134 -1.61 -11.87 -6.28
N LEU A 135 -0.27 -11.78 -6.38
CA LEU A 135 0.65 -12.85 -5.99
C LEU A 135 1.16 -12.71 -4.55
N ALA A 136 0.91 -11.56 -3.92
CA ALA A 136 1.37 -11.26 -2.57
C ALA A 136 0.76 -12.21 -1.54
N VAL A 137 1.62 -12.78 -0.71
CA VAL A 137 1.26 -13.65 0.42
C VAL A 137 1.89 -13.13 1.69
N LYS A 138 1.29 -13.44 2.84
CA LYS A 138 1.82 -13.08 4.15
C LYS A 138 3.15 -13.81 4.38
N ASP A 139 4.23 -13.05 4.40
CA ASP A 139 5.57 -13.57 4.64
C ASP A 139 6.49 -12.43 5.05
N LYS A 140 7.35 -12.67 6.04
CA LYS A 140 8.24 -11.64 6.58
C LYS A 140 9.20 -11.11 5.51
N LYS A 141 9.80 -12.00 4.70
CA LYS A 141 10.78 -11.59 3.69
C LYS A 141 10.13 -10.81 2.56
N LEU A 142 8.94 -11.22 2.12
CA LEU A 142 8.16 -10.43 1.16
C LEU A 142 7.73 -9.08 1.73
N ASN A 143 7.40 -9.02 3.02
CA ASN A 143 7.03 -7.76 3.66
C ASN A 143 8.19 -6.78 3.75
N ASP A 144 9.38 -7.26 4.11
CA ASP A 144 10.60 -6.45 4.13
C ASP A 144 10.88 -5.87 2.72
N LEU A 145 10.78 -6.69 1.67
CA LEU A 145 10.93 -6.23 0.29
C LEU A 145 9.83 -5.26 -0.15
N ALA A 146 8.58 -5.50 0.25
CA ALA A 146 7.46 -4.61 -0.06
C ALA A 146 7.65 -3.22 0.60
N ARG A 147 8.21 -3.19 1.82
CA ARG A 147 8.53 -1.94 2.52
C ARG A 147 9.66 -1.18 1.84
N ASP A 148 10.71 -1.87 1.40
CA ASP A 148 11.76 -1.24 0.59
C ASP A 148 11.16 -0.60 -0.67
N ILE A 149 10.31 -1.34 -1.40
CA ILE A 149 9.60 -0.84 -2.59
C ILE A 149 8.74 0.38 -2.25
N GLU A 150 7.99 0.34 -1.14
CA GLU A 150 7.16 1.48 -0.72
C GLU A 150 7.99 2.70 -0.39
N TRP A 151 9.15 2.53 0.23
CA TRP A 151 10.07 3.62 0.53
C TRP A 151 10.60 4.25 -0.76
N ASP A 152 11.11 3.46 -1.69
CA ASP A 152 11.64 3.95 -2.97
C ASP A 152 10.56 4.70 -3.78
N VAL A 153 9.36 4.13 -3.87
CA VAL A 153 8.23 4.74 -4.58
C VAL A 153 7.79 6.04 -3.91
N ARG A 154 7.76 6.09 -2.57
CA ARG A 154 7.40 7.29 -1.83
C ARG A 154 8.43 8.40 -2.02
N ASP A 155 9.71 8.07 -2.04
CA ASP A 155 10.78 9.04 -2.25
C ASP A 155 10.74 9.60 -3.68
N LEU A 156 10.47 8.74 -4.68
CA LEU A 156 10.18 9.16 -6.04
C LEU A 156 8.94 10.07 -6.13
N ASP A 157 7.82 9.70 -5.49
CA ASP A 157 6.59 10.51 -5.46
C ASP A 157 6.86 11.89 -4.87
N ASN A 158 7.51 11.96 -3.71
CA ASN A 158 7.86 13.22 -3.06
C ASN A 158 8.77 14.09 -3.96
N ARG A 159 9.81 13.49 -4.57
CA ARG A 159 10.73 14.20 -5.47
C ARG A 159 9.98 14.79 -6.66
N PHE A 160 9.15 13.99 -7.32
CA PHE A 160 8.44 14.46 -8.50
C PHE A 160 7.35 15.48 -8.17
N GLN A 161 6.64 15.29 -7.06
CA GLN A 161 5.59 16.19 -6.58
C GLN A 161 6.13 17.56 -6.17
N PHE A 162 7.15 17.62 -5.31
CA PHE A 162 7.56 18.87 -4.69
C PHE A 162 8.68 19.59 -5.44
N ASP A 163 9.57 18.83 -6.08
CA ASP A 163 10.83 19.37 -6.59
C ASP A 163 10.84 19.45 -8.12
N VAL A 164 10.62 18.32 -8.78
CA VAL A 164 10.82 18.21 -10.23
C VAL A 164 9.72 18.93 -11.01
N GLN A 165 8.45 18.76 -10.63
CA GLN A 165 7.34 19.38 -11.34
C GLN A 165 7.46 20.91 -11.37
N ASN A 166 7.78 21.52 -10.22
CA ASN A 166 7.93 22.96 -10.11
C ASN A 166 9.14 23.47 -10.93
N ALA A 167 10.28 22.78 -10.84
CA ALA A 167 11.47 23.13 -11.61
C ALA A 167 11.24 23.01 -13.12
N ALA A 168 10.58 21.93 -13.57
CA ALA A 168 10.25 21.70 -14.97
C ALA A 168 9.29 22.77 -15.53
N GLN A 169 8.30 23.19 -14.73
CA GLN A 169 7.36 24.24 -15.12
C GLN A 169 8.03 25.61 -15.20
N GLN A 170 8.92 25.94 -14.24
CA GLN A 170 9.70 27.18 -14.29
C GLN A 170 10.62 27.22 -15.50
N LEU A 171 11.29 26.09 -15.81
CA LEU A 171 12.08 25.93 -17.02
C LEU A 171 11.23 26.17 -18.28
N GLU A 172 10.05 25.55 -18.37
CA GLU A 172 9.14 25.75 -19.52
C GLU A 172 8.79 27.22 -19.71
N TRP A 173 8.44 27.92 -18.62
CA TRP A 173 8.14 29.36 -18.67
C TRP A 173 9.33 30.20 -19.10
N ALA A 174 10.51 29.93 -18.53
CA ALA A 174 11.73 30.65 -18.88
C ALA A 174 12.08 30.46 -20.36
N VAL A 175 11.99 29.24 -20.89
CA VAL A 175 12.29 28.94 -22.30
C VAL A 175 11.27 29.56 -23.25
N ARG A 176 9.98 29.54 -22.90
CA ARG A 176 8.91 30.15 -23.71
C ARG A 176 9.02 31.68 -23.78
N ALA A 177 9.64 32.32 -22.81
CA ALA A 177 9.87 33.76 -22.81
C ALA A 177 11.00 34.19 -23.76
N ILE A 178 11.83 33.25 -24.22
CA ILE A 178 12.95 33.53 -25.13
C ILE A 178 12.46 33.46 -26.58
N ASP A 179 12.97 34.36 -27.42
CA ASP A 179 12.77 34.31 -28.86
C ASP A 179 13.31 32.99 -29.42
N SER A 180 12.46 32.27 -30.17
CA SER A 180 12.80 31.02 -30.83
C SER A 180 14.04 31.09 -31.75
N SER A 181 14.37 32.27 -32.28
CA SER A 181 15.58 32.50 -33.08
C SER A 181 16.87 32.42 -32.25
N ALA A 182 16.82 32.70 -30.94
CA ALA A 182 17.97 32.71 -30.05
C ALA A 182 18.30 31.32 -29.47
N ILE A 183 17.29 30.45 -29.32
CA ILE A 183 17.42 29.12 -28.69
C ILE A 183 17.11 27.95 -29.62
N GLY A 184 16.67 28.23 -30.85
CA GLY A 184 16.18 27.24 -31.78
C GLY A 184 14.67 27.00 -31.63
N TYR A 185 14.01 26.73 -32.75
CA TYR A 185 12.56 26.59 -32.81
C TYR A 185 12.03 25.39 -32.02
N ASP A 186 12.85 24.36 -31.84
CA ASP A 186 12.47 23.14 -31.13
C ASP A 186 12.64 23.22 -29.61
N ALA A 187 13.44 24.16 -29.10
CA ALA A 187 13.74 24.27 -27.67
C ALA A 187 12.48 24.52 -26.82
N GLN A 188 11.52 25.31 -27.32
CA GLN A 188 10.24 25.52 -26.65
C GLN A 188 9.40 24.24 -26.57
N TRP A 189 9.45 23.39 -27.60
CA TRP A 189 8.81 22.09 -27.60
C TRP A 189 9.47 21.13 -26.61
N GLN A 190 10.81 21.07 -26.60
CA GLN A 190 11.56 20.26 -25.64
C GLN A 190 11.24 20.64 -24.19
N ALA A 191 11.16 21.94 -23.89
CA ALA A 191 10.80 22.41 -22.55
C ALA A 191 9.36 22.04 -22.16
N SER A 192 8.43 22.06 -23.12
CA SER A 192 7.06 21.58 -22.87
C SER A 192 7.01 20.06 -22.66
N ASP A 193 7.78 19.29 -23.42
CA ASP A 193 7.87 17.84 -23.26
C ASP A 193 8.47 17.46 -21.90
N ILE A 194 9.50 18.18 -21.44
CA ILE A 194 10.05 18.05 -20.07
C ILE A 194 8.96 18.26 -19.02
N ALA A 195 8.19 19.37 -19.09
CA ALA A 195 7.15 19.68 -18.12
C ALA A 195 6.00 18.66 -18.14
N ARG A 196 5.61 18.18 -19.33
CA ARG A 196 4.60 17.12 -19.48
C ARG A 196 5.09 15.80 -18.90
N ALA A 197 6.30 15.37 -19.23
CA ALA A 197 6.87 14.12 -18.76
C ALA A 197 7.07 14.13 -17.23
N ALA A 198 7.55 15.23 -16.66
CA ALA A 198 7.67 15.39 -15.21
C ALA A 198 6.31 15.24 -14.50
N ARG A 199 5.25 15.86 -15.06
CA ARG A 199 3.89 15.70 -14.55
C ARG A 199 3.41 14.26 -14.69
N ASP A 200 3.55 13.66 -15.86
CA ASP A 200 3.12 12.29 -16.09
C ASP A 200 3.82 11.28 -15.14
N ILE A 201 5.11 11.45 -14.89
CA ILE A 201 5.84 10.67 -13.89
C ILE A 201 5.24 10.87 -12.49
N GLN A 202 4.99 12.13 -12.08
CA GLN A 202 4.38 12.42 -10.78
C GLN A 202 3.05 11.68 -10.57
N TRP A 203 2.21 11.62 -11.61
CA TRP A 203 0.94 10.89 -11.52
C TRP A 203 1.17 9.38 -11.40
N LYS A 204 2.11 8.82 -12.16
CA LYS A 204 2.47 7.40 -12.09
C LYS A 204 3.06 7.03 -10.72
N THR A 205 3.97 7.82 -10.17
CA THR A 205 4.57 7.56 -8.85
C THR A 205 3.52 7.65 -7.74
N ARG A 206 2.56 8.56 -7.86
CA ARG A 206 1.44 8.67 -6.93
C ARG A 206 0.54 7.43 -6.95
N ASP A 207 0.21 6.91 -8.14
CA ASP A 207 -0.56 5.67 -8.27
C ASP A 207 0.22 4.48 -7.71
N MET A 208 1.50 4.37 -8.07
CA MET A 208 2.40 3.33 -7.56
C MET A 208 2.51 3.36 -6.04
N ARG A 209 2.46 4.55 -5.42
CA ARG A 209 2.53 4.67 -3.95
C ARG A 209 1.34 3.96 -3.29
N TRP A 210 0.14 4.10 -3.84
CA TRP A 210 -1.03 3.38 -3.33
C TRP A 210 -0.89 1.86 -3.54
N ASP A 211 -0.42 1.44 -4.71
CA ASP A 211 -0.19 0.02 -4.99
C ASP A 211 0.89 -0.57 -4.07
N ALA A 212 1.97 0.16 -3.80
CA ALA A 212 3.05 -0.28 -2.90
C ALA A 212 2.55 -0.41 -1.45
N GLN A 213 1.71 0.52 -0.99
CA GLN A 213 1.06 0.41 0.32
C GLN A 213 0.13 -0.81 0.42
N ASP A 214 -0.62 -1.11 -0.64
CA ASP A 214 -1.42 -2.34 -0.70
C ASP A 214 -0.54 -3.59 -0.68
N LEU A 215 0.60 -3.56 -1.39
CA LEU A 215 1.58 -4.65 -1.38
C LEU A 215 2.15 -4.90 0.02
N VAL A 216 2.50 -3.84 0.76
CA VAL A 216 2.95 -3.95 2.16
C VAL A 216 1.86 -4.55 3.04
N ARG A 217 0.60 -4.10 2.89
CA ARG A 217 -0.53 -4.62 3.66
C ARG A 217 -0.77 -6.11 3.39
N LYS A 218 -0.68 -6.54 2.14
CA LYS A 218 -0.92 -7.94 1.73
C LYS A 218 0.18 -8.90 2.16
N THR A 219 1.40 -8.41 2.30
CA THR A 219 2.56 -9.21 2.72
C THR A 219 2.75 -9.22 4.24
N GLN A 220 2.00 -8.41 5.00
CA GLN A 220 2.14 -8.31 6.44
C GLN A 220 1.94 -9.69 7.12
N PRO A 221 2.94 -10.19 7.86
CA PRO A 221 2.86 -11.48 8.57
C PRO A 221 1.67 -11.55 9.52
#